data_AF-A0A318KM03-F1
#
_entry.id   AF-A0A318KM03-F1
#
_cell.length_a   1.000
_cell.length_b   1.000
_cell.length_c   1.000
_cell.angle_alpha   90.00
_cell.angle_beta   90.00
_cell.angle_gamma   90.00
#
_symmetry.space_group_name_H-M   'P 1'
#
loop_
_entity.id
_entity.type
_entity.pdbx_description
1 polymer ?
#
loop_
_entity_poly.entity_id
_entity_poly.type
_entity_poly.pdbx_seq_one_letter_code
_entity_poly.pdbx_strand_id
1 'polypeptide(L)'
;MSIKISELLQQPAFSAFRIAAGINGLNRSVSKVNILDFEYDALSDSEPFGLFEKEAFVLTSLLFAKHHPEMILKSIKLLIQDGASALAIKEIYYHELPNEVIEYAN
;
A
#
# COMPACT_ATOMS: atom_id res chain seq x y z
N MET A 1 -16.20 -9.42 8.57
CA MET A 1 -16.67 -9.50 7.17
C MET A 1 -15.52 -9.06 6.29
N SER A 2 -15.32 -9.71 5.14
CA SER A 2 -14.30 -9.34 4.16
C SER A 2 -14.96 -9.03 2.81
N ILE A 3 -14.31 -8.20 2.01
CA ILE A 3 -14.74 -7.81 0.66
C ILE A 3 -13.58 -8.02 -0.31
N LYS A 4 -13.82 -8.46 -1.55
CA LYS A 4 -12.74 -8.58 -2.53
C LYS A 4 -12.34 -7.19 -3.03
N ILE A 5 -11.07 -7.03 -3.42
CA ILE A 5 -10.61 -5.77 -4.02
C ILE A 5 -11.41 -5.44 -5.28
N SER A 6 -11.71 -6.43 -6.12
CA SER A 6 -12.55 -6.26 -7.32
C SER A 6 -13.95 -5.72 -7.02
N GLU A 7 -14.53 -6.04 -5.86
CA GLU A 7 -15.83 -5.54 -5.40
C GLU A 7 -15.71 -4.16 -4.76
N LEU A 8 -14.62 -3.94 -4.02
CA LEU A 8 -14.29 -2.66 -3.39
C LEU A 8 -14.14 -1.55 -4.44
N LEU A 9 -13.42 -1.84 -5.54
CA LEU A 9 -13.20 -0.89 -6.64
C LEU A 9 -14.49 -0.52 -7.41
N GLN A 10 -15.56 -1.30 -7.27
CA GLN A 10 -16.86 -0.97 -7.89
C GLN A 10 -17.68 0.01 -7.04
N GLN A 11 -17.28 0.27 -5.80
CA GLN A 11 -18.01 1.19 -4.93
C GLN A 11 -17.81 2.65 -5.40
N PRO A 12 -18.83 3.52 -5.31
CA PRO A 12 -18.73 4.92 -5.75
C PRO A 12 -17.55 5.69 -5.11
N ALA A 13 -17.19 5.33 -3.87
CA ALA A 13 -16.05 5.91 -3.16
C ALA A 13 -14.70 5.68 -3.86
N PHE A 14 -14.59 4.66 -4.72
CA PHE A 14 -13.38 4.29 -5.45
C PHE A 14 -13.39 4.78 -6.91
N SER A 15 -14.39 5.56 -7.32
CA SER A 15 -14.53 6.06 -8.69
C SER A 15 -13.34 6.89 -9.18
N ALA A 16 -12.58 7.50 -8.27
CA ALA A 16 -11.38 8.27 -8.59
C ALA A 16 -10.07 7.45 -8.53
N PHE A 17 -10.13 6.16 -8.22
CA PHE A 17 -8.95 5.31 -8.08
C PHE A 17 -8.56 4.71 -9.42
N ARG A 18 -7.25 4.53 -9.60
CA ARG A 18 -6.66 3.79 -10.72
C ARG A 18 -5.76 2.69 -10.18
N ILE A 19 -5.67 1.58 -10.92
CA ILE A 19 -4.71 0.52 -10.63
C ILE A 19 -3.36 0.94 -11.22
N ALA A 20 -2.35 1.14 -10.37
CA ALA A 20 -0.99 1.44 -10.80
C ALA A 20 -0.17 0.16 -11.07
N ALA A 21 -0.40 -0.91 -10.31
CA ALA A 21 0.26 -2.21 -10.42
C ALA A 21 -0.59 -3.31 -9.76
N GLY A 22 -0.20 -4.58 -9.92
CA GLY A 22 -0.73 -5.68 -9.11
C GLY A 22 -2.14 -6.15 -9.48
N ILE A 23 -2.52 -6.07 -10.75
CA ILE A 23 -3.85 -6.46 -11.23
C ILE A 23 -4.21 -7.93 -10.92
N ASN A 24 -3.21 -8.79 -10.78
CA ASN A 24 -3.39 -10.19 -10.39
C ASN A 24 -3.91 -10.35 -8.96
N GLY A 25 -3.75 -9.32 -8.12
CA GLY A 25 -4.20 -9.29 -6.73
C GLY A 25 -5.68 -9.00 -6.53
N LEU A 26 -6.45 -8.67 -7.57
CA LEU A 26 -7.85 -8.20 -7.44
C LEU A 26 -8.81 -9.17 -6.73
N ASN A 27 -8.48 -10.47 -6.70
CA ASN A 27 -9.27 -11.48 -6.00
C ASN A 27 -8.95 -11.60 -4.50
N ARG A 28 -7.95 -10.88 -3.98
CA ARG A 28 -7.62 -10.88 -2.55
C ARG A 28 -8.74 -10.23 -1.75
N SER A 29 -8.92 -10.73 -0.54
CA SER A 29 -9.87 -10.21 0.44
C SER A 29 -9.25 -9.05 1.22
N VAL A 30 -10.06 -8.05 1.50
CA VAL A 30 -9.80 -6.97 2.44
C VAL A 30 -10.74 -7.16 3.63
N SER A 31 -10.18 -7.21 4.84
CA SER A 31 -10.96 -7.27 6.07
C SER A 31 -10.61 -6.14 7.05
N LYS A 32 -9.54 -5.39 6.76
CA LYS A 32 -8.98 -4.35 7.62
C LYS A 32 -8.54 -3.15 6.80
N VAL A 33 -8.49 -1.99 7.43
CA VAL A 33 -8.00 -0.75 6.82
C VAL A 33 -6.95 -0.15 7.73
N ASN A 34 -5.79 0.18 7.19
CA ASN A 34 -4.71 0.86 7.90
C ASN A 34 -4.30 2.12 7.16
N ILE A 35 -3.67 3.06 7.87
CA ILE A 35 -3.09 4.26 7.28
C ILE A 35 -1.59 4.18 7.53
N LEU A 36 -0.81 4.27 6.46
CA LEU A 36 0.64 4.30 6.50
C LEU A 36 1.09 5.74 6.24
N ASP A 37 1.51 6.46 7.26
CA ASP A 37 2.19 7.77 7.11
C ASP A 37 2.97 8.17 8.38
N PHE A 38 2.64 7.58 9.56
CA PHE A 38 3.33 7.85 10.84
C PHE A 38 4.13 6.66 11.37
N GLU A 39 3.84 5.42 10.95
CA GLU A 39 4.53 4.23 11.49
C GLU A 39 6.01 4.09 11.07
N TYR A 40 6.49 4.90 10.12
CA TYR A 40 7.86 4.81 9.59
C TYR A 40 8.81 5.92 10.07
N ASP A 41 8.34 6.93 10.83
CA ASP A 41 9.22 7.93 11.46
C ASP A 41 10.02 7.32 12.64
N ALA A 42 9.64 6.11 13.07
CA ALA A 42 10.23 5.36 14.17
C ALA A 42 10.94 4.07 13.71
N LEU A 43 11.48 4.02 12.48
CA LEU A 43 12.36 2.94 12.06
C LEU A 43 13.70 3.01 12.83
N SER A 44 13.70 2.50 14.06
CA SER A 44 14.90 2.02 14.74
C SER A 44 15.58 0.95 13.86
N ASP A 45 16.89 0.73 14.05
CA ASP A 45 17.77 -0.14 13.24
C ASP A 45 17.31 -1.60 12.99
N SER A 46 16.17 -2.04 13.54
CA SER A 46 15.50 -3.30 13.24
C SER A 46 14.30 -3.08 12.29
N GLU A 47 14.24 -3.81 11.18
CA GLU A 47 13.04 -3.82 10.32
C GLU A 47 11.80 -4.26 11.12
N PRO A 48 10.80 -3.39 11.27
CA PRO A 48 9.64 -3.72 12.09
C PRO A 48 8.79 -4.72 11.31
N PHE A 49 8.67 -5.92 11.86
CA PHE A 49 7.83 -7.00 11.33
C PHE A 49 6.44 -6.94 11.95
N GLY A 50 5.39 -7.10 11.13
CA GLY A 50 4.01 -7.17 11.62
C GLY A 50 3.44 -5.83 12.08
N LEU A 51 3.85 -4.72 11.45
CA LEU A 51 3.20 -3.42 11.67
C LEU A 51 1.82 -3.39 11.04
N PHE A 52 1.63 -4.14 9.95
CA PHE A 52 0.37 -4.22 9.23
C PHE A 52 -0.26 -5.59 9.35
N GLU A 53 -1.58 -5.58 9.35
CA GLU A 53 -2.34 -6.81 9.50
C GLU A 53 -2.57 -7.49 8.16
N LYS A 54 -2.60 -8.82 8.15
CA LYS A 54 -3.04 -9.59 6.97
C LYS A 54 -4.40 -9.10 6.50
N GLU A 55 -4.58 -9.07 5.18
CA GLU A 55 -5.79 -8.59 4.51
C GLU A 55 -6.10 -7.10 4.73
N ALA A 56 -5.09 -6.31 5.08
CA ALA A 56 -5.22 -4.85 5.16
C ALA A 56 -5.32 -4.21 3.77
N PHE A 57 -6.21 -3.23 3.66
CA PHE A 57 -6.17 -2.18 2.66
C PHE A 57 -5.48 -0.96 3.27
N VAL A 58 -4.29 -0.65 2.79
CA VAL A 58 -3.43 0.38 3.38
C VAL A 58 -3.55 1.67 2.58
N LEU A 59 -3.77 2.80 3.26
CA LEU A 59 -3.85 4.13 2.69
C LEU A 59 -2.62 4.95 3.05
N THR A 60 -1.99 5.62 2.09
CA THR A 60 -0.83 6.47 2.34
C THR A 60 -0.81 7.68 1.42
N SER A 61 -0.17 8.77 1.83
CA SER A 61 0.26 9.83 0.93
C SER A 61 1.73 9.72 0.51
N LEU A 62 2.44 8.72 1.05
CA LEU A 62 3.89 8.56 1.02
C LEU A 62 4.63 9.73 1.68
N LEU A 63 4.05 10.32 2.73
CA LEU A 63 4.64 11.46 3.44
C LEU A 63 6.04 11.11 3.98
N PHE A 64 6.19 9.93 4.57
CA PHE A 64 7.46 9.43 5.11
C PHE A 64 8.57 9.40 4.03
N ALA A 65 8.21 9.10 2.78
CA ALA A 65 9.14 9.01 1.68
C ALA A 65 9.38 10.34 0.95
N LYS A 66 8.75 11.46 1.36
CA LYS A 66 8.84 12.75 0.63
C LYS A 66 10.27 13.19 0.31
N HIS A 67 11.21 12.96 1.21
CA HIS A 67 12.62 13.31 1.06
C HIS A 67 13.54 12.09 0.83
N HIS A 68 12.94 10.90 0.79
CA HIS A 68 13.61 9.60 0.82
C HIS A 68 12.85 8.58 -0.05
N PRO A 69 12.80 8.76 -1.39
CA PRO A 69 12.04 7.89 -2.30
C PRO A 69 12.45 6.41 -2.23
N GLU A 70 13.69 6.12 -1.83
CA GLU A 70 14.20 4.77 -1.58
C GLU A 70 13.39 3.99 -0.54
N MET A 71 12.69 4.68 0.37
CA MET A 71 11.85 4.05 1.37
C MET A 71 10.56 3.45 0.78
N ILE A 72 10.11 3.90 -0.40
CA ILE A 72 8.85 3.42 -1.01
C ILE A 72 8.94 1.92 -1.27
N LEU A 73 10.01 1.47 -1.95
CA LEU A 73 10.21 0.05 -2.26
C LEU A 73 10.36 -0.79 -0.99
N LYS A 74 11.09 -0.28 0.01
CA LYS A 74 11.27 -0.96 1.30
C LYS A 74 9.92 -1.16 2.01
N SER A 75 9.10 -0.12 2.09
CA SER A 75 7.78 -0.20 2.74
C SER A 75 6.84 -1.14 2.00
N ILE A 76 6.84 -1.15 0.66
CA ILE A 76 6.01 -2.08 -0.12
C ILE A 76 6.41 -3.53 0.11
N LYS A 77 7.72 -3.83 0.17
CA LYS A 77 8.22 -5.17 0.54
C LYS A 77 7.69 -5.62 1.89
N LEU A 78 7.76 -4.74 2.89
CA LEU A 78 7.27 -5.03 4.24
C LEU A 78 5.74 -5.24 4.26
N LEU A 79 4.97 -4.43 3.54
CA LEU A 79 3.52 -4.60 3.40
C LEU A 79 3.14 -5.94 2.77
N ILE A 80 3.85 -6.35 1.70
CA ILE A 80 3.61 -7.65 1.06
C ILE A 80 3.96 -8.79 2.02
N GLN A 81 5.07 -8.67 2.75
CA GLN A 81 5.50 -9.64 3.75
C GLN A 81 4.50 -9.77 4.91
N ASP A 82 3.96 -8.66 5.40
CA ASP A 82 2.91 -8.61 6.43
C ASP A 82 1.56 -9.16 5.94
N GLY A 83 1.41 -9.31 4.61
CA GLY A 83 0.24 -9.89 3.98
C GLY A 83 -0.88 -8.90 3.72
N ALA A 84 -0.55 -7.61 3.58
CA ALA A 84 -1.47 -6.60 3.09
C ALA A 84 -2.06 -7.03 1.74
N SER A 85 -3.32 -6.68 1.51
CA SER A 85 -4.03 -7.03 0.28
C SER A 85 -3.94 -5.94 -0.78
N ALA A 86 -3.89 -4.68 -0.37
CA ALA A 86 -3.79 -3.54 -1.28
C ALA A 86 -3.12 -2.34 -0.62
N LEU A 87 -2.46 -1.53 -1.44
CA LEU A 87 -1.94 -0.22 -1.08
C LEU A 87 -2.59 0.82 -2.00
N ALA A 88 -3.18 1.83 -1.39
CA ALA A 88 -3.75 2.98 -2.06
C ALA A 88 -2.94 4.23 -1.71
N ILE A 89 -2.51 4.94 -2.74
CA ILE A 89 -1.62 6.09 -2.62
C ILE A 89 -2.39 7.32 -3.07
N LYS A 90 -2.50 8.29 -2.18
CA LYS A 90 -2.98 9.62 -2.53
C LYS A 90 -1.83 10.40 -3.16
N GLU A 91 -2.00 10.82 -4.41
CA GLU A 91 -1.00 11.55 -5.17
C GLU A 91 -0.81 12.99 -4.65
N ILE A 92 -0.14 13.13 -3.50
CA ILE A 92 0.24 14.42 -2.89
C ILE A 92 1.72 14.73 -3.13
N TYR A 93 2.60 13.77 -2.87
CA TYR A 93 4.05 13.92 -3.02
C TYR A 93 4.59 13.20 -4.27
N TYR A 94 3.88 12.19 -4.76
CA TYR A 94 4.28 11.36 -5.89
C TYR A 94 3.10 11.23 -6.86
N HIS A 95 3.27 11.72 -8.09
CA HIS A 95 2.32 11.52 -9.19
C HIS A 95 2.61 10.23 -9.97
N GLU A 96 3.88 9.84 -9.99
CA GLU A 96 4.36 8.59 -10.59
C GLU A 96 5.23 7.85 -9.56
N LEU A 97 5.13 6.52 -9.55
CA LEU A 97 5.97 5.67 -8.70
C LEU A 97 7.21 5.23 -9.49
N PRO A 98 8.36 5.01 -8.80
CA PRO A 98 9.54 4.45 -9.44
C PRO A 98 9.23 3.11 -10.15
N ASN A 99 9.85 2.86 -11.31
CA ASN A 99 9.59 1.63 -12.08
C ASN A 99 9.83 0.36 -11.26
N GLU A 100 10.88 0.34 -10.44
CA GLU A 100 11.20 -0.78 -9.54
C GLU A 100 10.05 -1.11 -8.56
N VAL A 101 9.27 -0.10 -8.16
CA VAL A 101 8.11 -0.27 -7.29
C VAL A 101 6.96 -0.94 -8.06
N ILE A 102 6.70 -0.46 -9.29
CA ILE A 102 5.66 -1.02 -10.16
C ILE A 102 5.98 -2.46 -10.54
N GLU A 103 7.23 -2.74 -10.93
CA GLU A 103 7.71 -4.07 -11.30
C GLU A 103 7.58 -5.05 -10.14
N TYR A 104 7.97 -4.64 -8.92
CA TYR A 104 7.89 -5.50 -7.75
C TYR A 104 6.44 -5.82 -7.33
N ALA A 105 5.49 -4.94 -7.64
CA ALA A 105 4.09 -5.06 -7.22
C ALA A 105 3.19 -5.85 -8.20
N ASN A 106 3.68 -6.26 -9.37
CA ASN A 106 2.92 -7.01 -10.40
C ASN A 106 2.88 -8.52 -10.20
#